data_AF-A0A954WM63-F1
#
_entry.id   AF-A0A954WM63-F1
#
_cell.length_a   1.000
_cell.length_b   1.000
_cell.length_c   1.000
_cell.angle_alpha   90.00
_cell.angle_beta   90.00
_cell.angle_gamma   90.00
#
_symmetry.space_group_name_H-M   'P 1'
#
loop_
_entity.id
_entity.type
_entity.pdbx_description
1 polymer ?
#
loop_
_entity_poly.entity_id
_entity_poly.type
_entity_poly.pdbx_seq_one_letter_code
_entity_poly.pdbx_strand_id
1 'polypeptide(L)'
;LAVNGSLNLKMGGPSIYPLIPEAVLAGQSRPGAGWGNSSPEERNRRSVYIHLKRSLITPILADFDVADADTTCPVRFATTQPTQALGMLNSDFLNDEAAVFARFLKSQTDDTQQQVALAMRRAFQREPQEAEVARGLSLIRSLRDKHGYDPDRALQYYCLVVLNLNEFMFLD
;
A
#
# COMPACT_ATOMS: atom_id res chain seq x y z
N LEU A 1 1.14 3.57 -4.76
CA LEU A 1 1.80 4.74 -5.38
C LEU A 1 2.06 4.59 -6.88
N ALA A 2 3.03 3.79 -7.35
CA ALA A 2 3.31 3.71 -8.80
C ALA A 2 2.18 3.01 -9.57
N VAL A 3 1.72 1.86 -9.06
CA VAL A 3 0.68 1.03 -9.68
C VAL A 3 -0.64 1.78 -9.80
N ASN A 4 -1.08 2.49 -8.76
CA ASN A 4 -2.32 3.26 -8.75
C ASN A 4 -2.17 4.70 -9.30
N GLY A 5 -0.98 5.06 -9.79
CA GLY A 5 -0.73 6.35 -10.45
C GLY A 5 -0.63 7.56 -9.51
N SER A 6 -0.63 7.36 -8.19
CA SER A 6 -0.58 8.45 -7.21
C SER A 6 0.85 8.91 -6.87
N LEU A 7 1.88 8.26 -7.41
CA LEU A 7 3.28 8.56 -7.12
C LEU A 7 3.67 9.99 -7.57
N ASN A 8 4.07 10.81 -6.60
CA ASN A 8 4.70 12.10 -6.83
C ASN A 8 6.20 11.92 -7.10
N LEU A 9 6.64 12.29 -8.31
CA LEU A 9 8.02 12.15 -8.81
C LEU A 9 8.90 13.38 -8.56
N LYS A 10 8.41 14.42 -7.87
CA LYS A 10 9.18 15.62 -7.52
C LYS A 10 10.50 15.23 -6.83
N MET A 11 11.60 15.80 -7.30
CA MET A 11 12.93 15.58 -6.73
C MET A 11 13.32 16.69 -5.74
N GLY A 12 14.09 16.32 -4.72
CA GLY A 12 14.58 17.27 -3.70
C GLY A 12 13.48 17.86 -2.81
N GLY A 13 13.78 19.00 -2.16
CA GLY A 13 12.85 19.66 -1.24
C GLY A 13 12.84 19.06 0.17
N PRO A 14 11.96 19.57 1.05
CA PRO A 14 11.88 19.12 2.44
C PRO A 14 11.38 17.68 2.55
N SER A 15 11.66 17.07 3.70
CA SER A 15 11.10 15.77 4.07
C SER A 15 9.56 15.83 4.14
N ILE A 16 8.94 14.69 3.89
CA ILE A 16 7.51 14.48 4.03
C ILE A 16 7.18 13.75 5.32
N TYR A 17 5.94 13.91 5.75
CA TYR A 17 5.38 13.26 6.93
C TYR A 17 4.17 12.43 6.51
N PRO A 18 4.34 11.11 6.33
CA PRO A 18 3.22 10.18 6.17
C PRO A 18 2.30 10.22 7.38
N LEU A 19 1.06 9.76 7.20
CA LEU A 19 0.18 9.51 8.34
C LEU A 19 0.75 8.38 9.19
N ILE A 20 0.67 8.59 10.50
CA ILE A 20 1.02 7.61 11.51
C ILE A 20 -0.28 7.28 12.25
N PRO A 21 -0.62 6.00 12.45
CA PRO A 21 -1.82 5.63 13.18
C PRO A 21 -1.85 6.27 14.58
N GLU A 22 -3.03 6.72 15.01
CA GLU A 22 -3.20 7.38 16.32
C GLU A 22 -2.70 6.51 17.47
N ALA A 23 -2.91 5.20 17.39
CA ALA A 23 -2.43 4.23 18.38
C ALA A 23 -0.89 4.26 18.54
N VAL A 24 -0.16 4.50 17.45
CA VAL A 24 1.31 4.62 17.49
C VAL A 24 1.72 5.98 18.08
N LEU A 25 1.00 7.06 17.71
CA LEU A 25 1.25 8.39 18.28
C LEU A 25 0.95 8.46 19.79
N ALA A 26 -0.04 7.70 20.26
CA ALA A 26 -0.40 7.61 21.68
C ALA A 26 0.73 7.01 22.55
N GLY A 27 1.63 6.21 21.96
CA GLY A 27 2.79 5.64 22.65
C GLY A 27 3.94 6.63 22.88
N GLN A 28 3.87 7.85 22.34
CA GLN A 28 4.93 8.84 22.50
C GLN A 28 4.90 9.49 23.90
N SER A 29 6.06 9.93 24.39
CA SER A 29 6.15 10.70 25.65
C SER A 29 5.36 12.01 25.61
N ARG A 30 5.13 12.58 24.42
CA ARG A 30 4.22 13.69 24.15
C ARG A 30 3.35 13.30 22.95
N PRO A 31 2.18 12.68 23.17
CA PRO A 31 1.34 12.16 22.08
C PRO A 31 1.04 13.22 21.02
N GLY A 32 1.30 12.88 19.75
CA GLY A 32 1.03 13.75 18.60
C GLY A 32 2.03 14.91 18.42
N ALA A 33 3.04 15.05 19.30
CA ALA A 33 4.01 16.13 19.21
C ALA A 33 5.24 15.75 18.35
N GLY A 34 5.71 16.71 17.55
CA GLY A 34 6.95 16.57 16.79
C GLY A 34 6.85 15.54 15.66
N TRP A 35 5.67 15.39 15.06
CA TRP A 35 5.48 14.77 13.75
C TRP A 35 4.67 15.75 12.90
N GLY A 36 5.14 16.04 11.70
CA GLY A 36 4.42 16.92 10.77
C GLY A 36 3.21 16.23 10.13
N ASN A 37 2.49 16.95 9.29
CA ASN A 37 1.40 16.39 8.48
C ASN A 37 1.53 16.94 7.06
N SER A 38 2.16 16.19 6.16
CA SER A 38 2.26 16.58 4.76
C SER A 38 0.90 16.47 4.07
N SER A 39 0.62 17.37 3.14
CA SER A 39 -0.59 17.27 2.32
C SER A 39 -0.65 15.94 1.56
N PRO A 40 -1.86 15.45 1.20
CA PRO A 40 -2.03 14.26 0.38
C PRO A 40 -1.16 14.24 -0.89
N GLU A 41 -0.98 15.39 -1.52
CA GLU A 41 -0.18 15.54 -2.75
C GLU A 41 1.33 15.38 -2.50
N GLU A 42 1.83 15.91 -1.38
CA GLU A 42 3.26 15.86 -1.05
C GLU A 42 3.66 14.53 -0.40
N ARG A 43 2.78 13.86 0.34
CA ARG A 43 3.12 12.61 1.06
C ARG A 43 3.27 11.38 0.16
N ASN A 44 2.77 11.41 -1.07
CA ASN A 44 2.82 10.27 -2.00
C ASN A 44 4.17 10.15 -2.73
N ARG A 45 5.27 10.26 -1.99
CA ARG A 45 6.64 10.26 -2.53
C ARG A 45 7.38 8.99 -2.13
N ARG A 46 8.55 8.78 -2.74
CA ARG A 46 9.45 7.67 -2.40
C ARG A 46 9.85 7.74 -0.93
N SER A 47 10.05 6.59 -0.29
CA SER A 47 10.38 6.48 1.13
C SER A 47 11.64 7.25 1.55
N VAL A 48 12.59 7.48 0.64
CA VAL A 48 13.79 8.30 0.87
C VAL A 48 13.49 9.74 1.31
N TYR A 49 12.28 10.25 1.03
CA TYR A 49 11.86 11.58 1.46
C TYR A 49 11.14 11.60 2.82
N ILE A 50 10.89 10.44 3.43
CA ILE A 50 10.21 10.36 4.74
C ILE A 50 11.11 10.95 5.83
N HIS A 51 10.53 11.81 6.66
CA HIS A 51 11.21 12.34 7.83
C HIS A 51 11.57 11.20 8.80
N LEU A 52 12.84 11.10 9.16
CA LEU A 52 13.34 10.14 10.15
C LEU A 52 13.37 10.77 11.54
N LYS A 53 12.53 10.25 12.43
CA LYS A 53 12.55 10.57 13.86
C LYS A 53 12.92 9.30 14.63
N ARG A 54 14.04 9.34 15.37
CA ARG A 54 14.56 8.16 16.08
C ARG A 54 13.54 7.50 17.02
N SER A 55 12.74 8.33 17.71
CA SER A 55 11.70 7.87 18.63
C SER A 55 10.34 7.57 17.98
N LEU A 56 10.22 7.70 16.65
CA LEU A 56 9.00 7.41 15.91
C LEU A 56 9.34 6.98 14.49
N ILE A 57 9.48 5.68 14.29
CA ILE A 57 9.67 5.08 12.97
C ILE A 57 8.30 4.88 12.32
N THR A 58 8.19 5.14 11.01
CA THR A 58 6.97 4.85 10.25
C THR A 58 6.68 3.35 10.28
N PRO A 59 5.50 2.89 10.75
CA PRO A 59 5.24 1.47 11.01
C PRO A 59 5.54 0.53 9.83
N ILE A 60 5.07 0.87 8.63
CA ILE A 60 5.33 0.04 7.44
C ILE A 60 6.82 -0.03 7.08
N LEU A 61 7.64 0.95 7.46
CA LEU A 61 9.09 0.85 7.25
C LEU A 61 9.73 -0.07 8.31
N ALA A 62 9.23 -0.02 9.55
CA ALA A 62 9.67 -0.92 10.62
C ALA A 62 9.35 -2.38 10.30
N ASP A 63 8.15 -2.67 9.78
CA ASP A 63 7.75 -4.02 9.38
C ASP A 63 8.68 -4.59 8.29
N PHE A 64 9.23 -3.74 7.43
CA PHE A 64 10.09 -4.11 6.30
C PHE A 64 11.57 -3.82 6.53
N ASP A 65 12.03 -4.02 7.77
CA ASP A 65 13.44 -4.02 8.15
C ASP A 65 14.17 -2.72 7.76
N VAL A 66 13.55 -1.56 7.97
CA VAL A 66 14.27 -0.28 7.85
C VAL A 66 15.44 -0.24 8.83
N ALA A 67 16.54 0.39 8.40
CA ALA A 67 17.71 0.52 9.24
C ALA A 67 17.39 1.27 10.55
N ASP A 68 17.93 0.74 11.65
CA ASP A 68 17.89 1.39 12.95
C ASP A 68 18.58 2.77 12.88
N ALA A 69 18.02 3.75 13.57
CA ALA A 69 18.47 5.14 13.50
C ALA A 69 19.55 5.49 14.55
N ASP A 70 19.87 4.55 15.44
CA ASP A 70 20.84 4.70 16.54
C ASP A 70 22.12 3.86 16.33
N THR A 71 22.09 2.88 15.42
CA THR A 71 23.20 1.95 15.16
C THR A 71 23.56 1.88 13.67
N THR A 72 24.80 1.48 13.38
CA THR A 72 25.26 1.30 12.00
C THR A 72 24.70 0.01 11.41
N CYS A 73 24.06 0.10 10.25
CA CYS A 73 23.53 -1.03 9.50
C CYS A 73 24.29 -1.19 8.17
N PRO A 74 25.34 -2.04 8.10
CA PRO A 74 26.17 -2.17 6.90
C PRO A 74 25.47 -2.94 5.77
N VAL A 75 24.47 -3.76 6.10
CA VAL A 75 23.70 -4.58 5.16
C VAL A 75 22.24 -4.58 5.58
N ARG A 76 21.34 -4.36 4.62
CA ARG A 76 19.91 -4.55 4.84
C ARG A 76 19.57 -6.03 4.69
N PHE A 77 19.12 -6.66 5.76
CA PHE A 77 18.55 -8.00 5.69
C PHE A 77 17.16 -7.94 5.07
N ALA A 78 16.83 -8.90 4.22
CA ALA A 78 15.46 -9.12 3.76
C ALA A 78 14.90 -10.30 4.55
N THR A 79 13.89 -10.05 5.38
CA THR A 79 13.15 -11.12 6.04
C THR A 79 11.81 -11.34 5.37
N THR A 80 11.32 -12.58 5.39
CA THR A 80 9.97 -12.95 4.95
C THR A 80 9.22 -13.46 6.17
N GLN A 81 8.57 -12.55 6.89
CA GLN A 81 7.83 -12.89 8.10
C GLN A 81 6.32 -12.86 7.85
N PRO A 82 5.53 -13.84 8.36
CA PRO A 82 4.07 -13.81 8.23
C PRO A 82 3.43 -12.53 8.78
N THR A 83 4.05 -11.91 9.78
CA THR A 83 3.64 -10.63 10.37
C THR A 83 3.66 -9.48 9.37
N GLN A 84 4.56 -9.49 8.37
CA GLN A 84 4.62 -8.47 7.32
C GLN A 84 3.38 -8.53 6.42
N ALA A 85 2.98 -9.74 6.01
CA ALA A 85 1.76 -9.92 5.22
C ALA A 85 0.50 -9.52 6.01
N LEU A 86 0.44 -9.87 7.30
CA LEU A 86 -0.66 -9.44 8.17
C LEU A 86 -0.67 -7.91 8.35
N GLY A 87 0.50 -7.30 8.52
CA GLY A 87 0.67 -5.85 8.63
C GLY A 87 0.17 -5.13 7.38
N MET A 88 0.49 -5.65 6.19
CA MET A 88 -0.02 -5.09 4.94
C MET A 88 -1.54 -5.17 4.80
N LEU A 89 -2.15 -6.31 5.13
CA LEU A 89 -3.61 -6.48 5.05
C LEU A 89 -4.36 -5.53 6.00
N ASN A 90 -3.80 -5.27 7.18
CA ASN A 90 -4.43 -4.42 8.22
C ASN A 90 -3.94 -2.97 8.22
N SER A 91 -3.02 -2.60 7.33
CA SER A 91 -2.48 -1.24 7.27
C SER A 91 -3.49 -0.26 6.68
N ASP A 92 -3.72 0.87 7.38
CA ASP A 92 -4.50 1.98 6.85
C ASP A 92 -3.94 2.46 5.50
N PHE A 93 -2.61 2.52 5.38
CA PHE A 93 -1.95 2.95 4.16
C PHE A 93 -2.26 2.03 2.97
N LEU A 94 -2.18 0.70 3.13
CA LEU A 94 -2.51 -0.22 2.03
C LEU A 94 -4.00 -0.20 1.70
N ASN A 95 -4.86 -0.05 2.70
CA ASN A 95 -6.30 0.07 2.48
C ASN A 95 -6.67 1.35 1.72
N ASP A 96 -6.04 2.48 2.05
CA ASP A 96 -6.17 3.75 1.33
C ASP A 96 -5.66 3.64 -0.10
N GLU A 97 -4.47 3.06 -0.29
CA GLU A 97 -3.86 2.89 -1.60
C GLU A 97 -4.67 1.94 -2.49
N ALA A 98 -5.29 0.91 -1.92
CA ALA A 98 -6.23 0.02 -2.60
C ALA A 98 -7.50 0.77 -3.02
N ALA A 99 -8.00 1.69 -2.20
CA ALA A 99 -9.15 2.53 -2.55
C ALA A 99 -8.82 3.50 -3.70
N VAL A 100 -7.64 4.12 -3.65
CA VAL A 100 -7.11 4.94 -4.76
C VAL A 100 -6.98 4.10 -6.02
N PHE A 101 -6.48 2.86 -5.91
CA PHE A 101 -6.32 1.99 -7.05
C PHE A 101 -7.66 1.59 -7.68
N ALA A 102 -8.65 1.21 -6.87
CA ALA A 102 -9.99 0.90 -7.35
C ALA A 102 -10.63 2.09 -8.10
N ARG A 103 -10.51 3.32 -7.55
CA ARG A 103 -10.98 4.54 -8.23
C ARG A 103 -10.25 4.79 -9.54
N PHE A 104 -8.94 4.57 -9.58
CA PHE A 104 -8.16 4.65 -10.81
C PHE A 104 -8.68 3.65 -11.86
N LEU A 105 -8.90 2.39 -11.50
CA LEU A 105 -9.40 1.38 -12.46
C LEU A 105 -10.78 1.73 -13.01
N LYS A 106 -11.69 2.20 -12.15
CA LYS A 106 -13.02 2.68 -12.56
C LYS A 106 -12.97 3.87 -13.52
N SER A 107 -11.96 4.74 -13.42
CA SER A 107 -11.83 5.87 -14.36
C SER A 107 -11.35 5.44 -15.75
N GLN A 108 -10.84 4.20 -15.89
CA GLN A 108 -10.37 3.68 -17.18
C GLN A 108 -11.43 2.89 -17.94
N THR A 109 -12.34 2.21 -17.22
CA THR A 109 -13.39 1.37 -17.84
C THR A 109 -14.47 1.01 -16.82
N ASP A 110 -15.71 0.84 -17.28
CA ASP A 110 -16.85 0.37 -16.48
C ASP A 110 -16.97 -1.16 -16.45
N ASP A 111 -16.19 -1.88 -17.26
CA ASP A 111 -16.21 -3.34 -17.32
C ASP A 111 -15.31 -3.95 -16.22
N THR A 112 -15.92 -4.63 -15.25
CA THR A 112 -15.21 -5.31 -14.16
C THR A 112 -14.15 -6.29 -14.64
N GLN A 113 -14.36 -7.00 -15.76
CA GLN A 113 -13.36 -7.92 -16.30
C GLN A 113 -12.11 -7.16 -16.77
N GLN A 114 -12.31 -6.04 -17.46
CA GLN A 114 -11.21 -5.16 -17.88
C GLN A 114 -10.53 -4.50 -16.69
N GLN A 115 -11.27 -4.10 -15.64
CA GLN A 115 -10.69 -3.58 -14.40
C GLN A 115 -9.79 -4.60 -13.72
N VAL A 116 -10.24 -5.86 -13.60
CA VAL A 116 -9.47 -6.98 -13.02
C VAL A 116 -8.19 -7.22 -13.81
N ALA A 117 -8.29 -7.28 -15.15
CA ALA A 117 -7.13 -7.48 -16.02
C ALA A 117 -6.13 -6.32 -15.95
N LEU A 118 -6.64 -5.07 -15.96
CA LEU A 118 -5.83 -3.87 -15.84
C LEU A 118 -5.11 -3.79 -14.49
N ALA A 119 -5.78 -4.20 -13.40
CA ALA A 119 -5.19 -4.23 -12.08
C ALA A 119 -3.95 -5.13 -12.04
N MET A 120 -4.09 -6.37 -12.55
CA MET A 120 -2.99 -7.33 -12.62
C MET A 120 -1.88 -6.84 -13.55
N ARG A 121 -2.22 -6.33 -14.74
CA ARG A 121 -1.23 -5.79 -15.68
C ARG A 121 -0.39 -4.68 -15.06
N ARG A 122 -1.02 -3.77 -14.32
CA ARG A 122 -0.30 -2.67 -13.66
C ARG A 122 0.51 -3.14 -12.45
N ALA A 123 0.01 -4.11 -11.69
CA ALA A 123 0.71 -4.64 -10.52
C ALA A 123 1.91 -5.52 -10.90
N PHE A 124 1.74 -6.42 -11.88
CA PHE A 124 2.71 -7.45 -12.22
C PHE A 124 3.52 -7.16 -13.49
N GLN A 125 3.20 -6.06 -14.20
CA GLN A 125 3.90 -5.63 -15.41
C GLN A 125 3.92 -6.71 -16.53
N ARG A 126 2.90 -7.56 -16.58
CA ARG A 126 2.68 -8.58 -17.62
C ARG A 126 1.20 -8.74 -17.95
N GLU A 127 0.90 -9.42 -19.05
CA GLU A 127 -0.49 -9.79 -19.33
C GLU A 127 -0.99 -10.86 -18.34
N PRO A 128 -2.19 -10.70 -17.76
CA PRO A 128 -2.78 -11.71 -16.91
C PRO A 128 -3.31 -12.87 -17.75
N GLN A 129 -3.21 -14.08 -17.22
CA GLN A 129 -3.81 -15.26 -17.80
C GLN A 129 -5.33 -15.23 -17.60
N GLU A 130 -6.08 -15.85 -18.50
CA GLU A 130 -7.55 -15.92 -18.39
C GLU A 130 -8.01 -16.52 -17.06
N ALA A 131 -7.30 -17.53 -16.55
CA ALA A 131 -7.58 -18.15 -15.26
C ALA A 131 -7.37 -17.18 -14.08
N GLU A 132 -6.41 -16.26 -14.17
CA GLU A 132 -6.16 -15.24 -13.14
C GLU A 132 -7.30 -14.22 -13.10
N VAL A 133 -7.73 -13.75 -14.27
CA VAL A 133 -8.87 -12.85 -14.41
C VAL A 133 -10.14 -13.52 -13.89
N ALA A 134 -10.38 -14.79 -14.25
CA ALA A 134 -11.53 -15.55 -13.76
C ALA A 134 -11.54 -15.68 -12.23
N ARG A 135 -10.39 -15.91 -11.58
CA ARG A 135 -10.28 -15.93 -10.11
C ARG A 135 -10.59 -14.57 -9.49
N GLY A 136 -10.07 -13.48 -10.08
CA GLY A 136 -10.36 -12.12 -9.63
C GLY A 136 -11.86 -11.78 -9.71
N LEU A 137 -12.50 -12.12 -10.83
CA LEU A 137 -13.95 -11.96 -11.00
C LEU A 137 -14.74 -12.81 -9.99
N SER A 138 -14.33 -14.06 -9.76
CA SER A 138 -14.95 -14.93 -8.76
C SER A 138 -14.84 -14.36 -7.35
N LEU A 139 -13.71 -13.76 -7.00
CA LEU A 139 -13.52 -13.11 -5.70
C LEU A 139 -14.47 -11.91 -5.55
N ILE A 140 -14.51 -11.02 -6.54
CA ILE A 140 -15.42 -9.86 -6.52
C ILE A 140 -16.87 -10.30 -6.39
N ARG A 141 -17.30 -11.32 -7.13
CA ARG A 141 -18.66 -11.90 -7.01
C ARG A 141 -18.90 -12.44 -5.60
N SER A 142 -17.96 -13.23 -5.05
CA SER A 142 -18.10 -13.78 -3.70
C SER A 142 -18.20 -12.68 -2.62
N LEU A 143 -17.43 -11.59 -2.75
CA LEU A 143 -17.49 -10.45 -1.83
C LEU A 143 -18.86 -9.75 -1.87
N ARG A 144 -19.50 -9.69 -3.04
CA ARG A 144 -20.83 -9.11 -3.20
C ARG A 144 -21.91 -10.06 -2.69
N ASP A 145 -21.91 -11.30 -3.15
CA ASP A 145 -23.01 -12.25 -2.93
C ASP A 145 -23.01 -12.82 -1.51
N LYS A 146 -21.84 -13.13 -0.95
CA LYS A 146 -21.72 -13.77 0.37
C LYS A 146 -21.51 -12.77 1.51
N HIS A 147 -20.83 -11.66 1.24
CA HIS A 147 -20.47 -10.67 2.26
C HIS A 147 -21.26 -9.36 2.15
N GLY A 148 -22.10 -9.21 1.11
CA GLY A 148 -22.99 -8.05 0.97
C GLY A 148 -22.26 -6.73 0.66
N TYR A 149 -20.99 -6.78 0.26
CA TYR A 149 -20.26 -5.57 -0.10
C TYR A 149 -20.79 -4.98 -1.41
N ASP A 150 -20.86 -3.66 -1.46
CA ASP A 150 -21.18 -2.96 -2.70
C ASP A 150 -20.06 -3.17 -3.75
N PRO A 151 -20.32 -2.90 -5.04
CA PRO A 151 -19.34 -3.10 -6.11
C PRO A 151 -18.00 -2.37 -5.90
N ASP A 152 -18.04 -1.17 -5.30
CA ASP A 152 -16.84 -0.35 -5.12
C ASP A 152 -15.97 -0.90 -4.00
N ARG A 153 -16.60 -1.31 -2.89
CA ARG A 153 -15.91 -1.95 -1.78
C ARG A 153 -15.34 -3.32 -2.18
N ALA A 154 -16.06 -4.08 -2.98
CA ALA A 154 -15.57 -5.36 -3.51
C ALA A 154 -14.34 -5.18 -4.41
N LEU A 155 -14.35 -4.17 -5.28
CA LEU A 155 -13.18 -3.84 -6.13
C LEU A 155 -12.00 -3.33 -5.28
N GLN A 156 -12.25 -2.53 -4.24
CA GLN A 156 -11.21 -2.10 -3.30
C GLN A 156 -10.53 -3.31 -2.64
N TYR A 157 -11.29 -4.27 -2.13
CA TYR A 157 -10.71 -5.47 -1.53
C TYR A 157 -9.96 -6.33 -2.54
N TYR A 158 -10.44 -6.42 -3.78
CA TYR A 158 -9.67 -7.06 -4.84
C TYR A 158 -8.33 -6.34 -5.08
N CYS A 159 -8.31 -5.00 -5.12
CA CYS A 159 -7.07 -4.23 -5.23
C CYS A 159 -6.14 -4.47 -4.03
N LEU A 160 -6.68 -4.55 -2.81
CA LEU A 160 -5.90 -4.88 -1.61
C LEU A 160 -5.25 -6.26 -1.74
N VAL A 161 -5.99 -7.26 -2.21
CA VAL A 161 -5.44 -8.60 -2.48
C VAL A 161 -4.32 -8.55 -3.50
N VAL A 162 -4.51 -7.85 -4.63
CA VAL A 162 -3.48 -7.71 -5.67
C VAL A 162 -2.20 -7.09 -5.12
N LEU A 163 -2.32 -6.05 -4.29
CA LEU A 163 -1.18 -5.40 -3.62
C LEU A 163 -0.52 -6.26 -2.52
N ASN A 164 -1.10 -7.41 -2.17
CA ASN A 164 -0.59 -8.35 -1.17
C ASN A 164 -0.17 -9.69 -1.78
N LEU A 165 -0.30 -9.89 -3.10
CA LEU A 165 0.16 -11.11 -3.75
C LEU A 165 1.69 -11.15 -3.80
N ASN A 166 2.27 -12.35 -3.64
CA ASN A 166 3.73 -12.55 -3.63
C ASN A 166 4.41 -11.94 -4.86
N GLU A 167 3.80 -12.08 -6.04
CA GLU A 167 4.33 -11.54 -7.29
C GLU A 167 4.42 -10.01 -7.32
N PHE A 168 3.60 -9.31 -6.52
CA PHE A 168 3.74 -7.87 -6.34
C PHE A 168 4.85 -7.52 -5.34
N MET A 169 4.98 -8.33 -4.29
CA MET A 169 5.85 -8.05 -3.14
C MET A 169 7.31 -8.44 -3.38
N PHE A 170 7.52 -9.51 -4.13
CA PHE A 170 8.83 -10.12 -4.35
C PHE A 170 9.14 -10.12 -5.84
N LEU A 171 10.36 -9.67 -6.16
CA LEU A 171 10.96 -9.90 -7.47
C LEU A 171 11.65 -11.26 -7.37
N ASP A 172 11.14 -12.27 -8.07
CA ASP A 172 11.86 -13.54 -8.28
C ASP A 172 13.07 -13.35 -9.20
#